data_AF-C5TCS9-F1
#
_entry.id   AF-C5TCS9-F1
#
_cell.length_a   1.000
_cell.length_b   1.000
_cell.length_c   1.000
_cell.angle_alpha   90.00
_cell.angle_beta   90.00
_cell.angle_gamma   90.00
#
_symmetry.space_group_name_H-M   'P 1'
#
loop_
_entity.id
_entity.type
_entity.pdbx_description
1 polymer ?
#
loop_
_entity_poly.entity_id
_entity_poly.type
_entity_poly.pdbx_seq_one_letter_code
_entity_poly.pdbx_strand_id
1 'polypeptide(L)'
;EGTASAPVSSVVRIDHLLVDALQAHVEASNLRVLPGAQSAQGRITMAVPGATAQAEGTLAPQTGTGALQVHWSDAGRTLQWLADLPLVGPSVQHALAGASAKGAAQFSARWKGGWQAFTQQLQATRAGTAPAHRQAPFELQATLNTPQMDLALPSNRGADGSVAPGTSLQLRAVNAELAGSLAQARLALRGEVRTPPPQALGATVQARVTSAQVAAGQWQLQWDELRLQAQAAQHPGPWALQLAQPLDMTVQAGAAPAGAAEHAAAAAVRTSVGIHASAGQARVTGPLPGTVALHWQPVRWSSGTALRLQSQGTLQGLPLAWLDALGVGETPAAAGPPAQPLLARMGLASDIALDGQWSVDTTGAALRASASLRRASGDLRILAADTTGGSAVTAVQSSGQGTGAGAPK
;
A
#
# COMPACT_ATOMS: atom_id res chain seq x y z
N GLU A 1 -5.92 53.44 -2.84
CA GLU A 1 -4.81 54.20 -3.46
C GLU A 1 -3.80 54.56 -2.38
N GLY A 2 -2.51 54.35 -2.65
CA GLY A 2 -1.43 54.65 -1.72
C GLY A 2 -0.10 54.52 -2.47
N THR A 3 0.59 55.63 -2.63
CA THR A 3 1.83 55.79 -3.39
C THR A 3 3.00 55.07 -2.71
N ALA A 4 3.75 54.29 -3.47
CA ALA A 4 4.91 53.53 -2.99
C ALA A 4 6.22 54.30 -3.25
N SER A 5 7.05 54.40 -2.21
CA SER A 5 8.47 54.76 -2.29
C SER A 5 9.33 53.58 -1.79
N ALA A 6 10.52 53.42 -2.35
CA ALA A 6 11.33 52.19 -2.42
C ALA A 6 12.15 51.85 -1.13
N PRO A 7 13.02 50.83 -1.18
CA PRO A 7 12.88 49.51 -0.58
C PRO A 7 13.44 49.45 0.84
N VAL A 8 12.57 49.21 1.81
CA VAL A 8 12.96 48.72 3.14
C VAL A 8 12.45 47.29 3.20
N SER A 9 13.26 46.37 3.73
CA SER A 9 12.89 45.00 4.09
C SER A 9 11.46 44.95 4.63
N SER A 10 10.49 44.69 3.76
CA SER A 10 9.09 44.96 4.03
C SER A 10 8.54 43.78 4.83
N VAL A 11 8.50 43.94 6.14
CA VAL A 11 7.77 43.00 6.99
C VAL A 11 6.29 43.32 6.82
N VAL A 12 5.56 42.42 6.16
CA VAL A 12 4.11 42.52 6.07
C VAL A 12 3.55 41.82 7.30
N ARG A 13 3.02 42.62 8.23
CA ARG A 13 2.33 42.13 9.42
C ARG A 13 0.83 42.21 9.18
N ILE A 14 0.16 41.07 9.27
CA ILE A 14 -1.28 40.94 9.15
C ILE A 14 -1.77 40.45 10.52
N ASP A 15 -2.40 41.36 11.27
CA ASP A 15 -2.84 41.07 12.63
C ASP A 15 -4.03 40.09 12.61
N HIS A 16 -4.98 40.32 11.70
CA HIS A 16 -6.08 39.40 11.38
C HIS A 16 -6.39 39.42 9.88
N LEU A 17 -6.53 38.25 9.27
CA LEU A 17 -7.02 38.05 7.92
C LEU A 17 -8.23 37.14 7.99
N LEU A 18 -9.36 37.57 7.44
CA LEU A 18 -10.56 36.75 7.33
C LEU A 18 -10.92 36.68 5.84
N VAL A 19 -10.95 35.48 5.30
CA VAL A 19 -11.33 35.21 3.91
C VAL A 19 -12.51 34.26 3.91
N ASP A 20 -13.66 34.78 3.51
CA ASP A 20 -14.85 34.00 3.19
C ASP A 20 -14.96 33.87 1.69
N ALA A 21 -14.64 32.69 1.17
CA ALA A 21 -14.74 32.41 -0.25
C ALA A 21 -15.16 30.97 -0.47
N LEU A 22 -16.15 30.77 -1.36
CA LEU A 22 -16.53 29.44 -1.83
C LEU A 22 -16.89 28.46 -0.69
N GLN A 23 -17.54 28.91 0.39
CA GLN A 23 -17.84 28.12 1.61
C GLN A 23 -16.61 27.72 2.46
N ALA A 24 -15.41 28.18 2.11
CA ALA A 24 -14.25 28.13 2.98
C ALA A 24 -14.15 29.43 3.78
N HIS A 25 -13.99 29.28 5.09
CA HIS A 25 -13.71 30.35 6.03
C HIS A 25 -12.28 30.21 6.50
N VAL A 26 -11.41 31.14 6.12
CA VAL A 26 -10.00 31.14 6.51
C VAL A 26 -9.74 32.32 7.42
N GLU A 27 -9.30 32.04 8.63
CA GLU A 27 -8.82 33.02 9.59
C GLU A 27 -7.31 32.86 9.77
N ALA A 28 -6.55 33.91 9.49
CA ALA A 28 -5.15 33.96 9.90
C ALA A 28 -4.97 35.03 10.99
N SER A 29 -4.17 34.70 12.00
CA SER A 29 -3.82 35.61 13.09
C SER A 29 -2.31 35.68 13.26
N ASN A 30 -1.83 36.87 13.61
CA ASN A 30 -0.41 37.15 13.84
C ASN A 30 0.50 36.75 12.67
N LEU A 31 0.01 36.93 11.44
CA LEU A 31 0.72 36.49 10.25
C LEU A 31 1.80 37.51 9.88
N ARG A 32 3.06 37.13 10.10
CA ARG A 32 4.26 37.92 9.77
C ARG A 32 4.93 37.29 8.56
N VAL A 33 4.82 37.95 7.42
CA VAL A 33 5.53 37.55 6.20
C VAL A 33 6.70 38.50 6.02
N LEU A 34 7.89 37.92 5.88
CA LEU A 34 9.09 38.63 5.46
C LEU A 34 9.41 38.12 4.05
N PRO A 35 8.91 38.78 2.99
CA PRO A 35 9.13 38.35 1.61
C PRO A 35 10.62 38.32 1.26
N GLY A 36 11.39 39.29 1.78
CA GLY A 36 12.85 39.34 1.57
C GLY A 36 13.62 38.19 2.22
N ALA A 37 13.10 37.62 3.31
CA ALA A 37 13.68 36.45 3.98
C ALA A 37 12.98 35.13 3.58
N GLN A 38 11.96 35.20 2.70
CA GLN A 38 11.07 34.09 2.35
C GLN A 38 10.57 33.32 3.58
N SER A 39 10.26 34.06 4.65
CA SER A 39 9.81 33.49 5.91
C SER A 39 8.40 33.96 6.25
N ALA A 40 7.57 33.05 6.71
CA ALA A 40 6.23 33.31 7.19
C ALA A 40 6.09 32.74 8.61
N GLN A 41 5.49 33.49 9.52
CA GLN A 41 5.12 33.03 10.85
C GLN A 41 3.66 33.36 11.08
N GLY A 42 2.90 32.47 11.70
CA GLY A 42 1.53 32.78 12.08
C GLY A 42 0.74 31.54 12.44
N ARG A 43 -0.54 31.77 12.79
CA ARG A 43 -1.55 30.74 12.96
C ARG A 43 -2.64 30.95 11.91
N ILE A 44 -2.99 29.89 11.22
CA ILE A 44 -4.02 29.85 10.19
C ILE A 44 -5.02 28.77 10.60
N THR A 45 -6.28 29.18 10.76
CA THR A 45 -7.42 28.30 10.93
C THR A 45 -8.24 28.35 9.65
N MET A 46 -8.61 27.21 9.12
CA MET A 46 -9.44 27.08 7.92
C MET A 46 -10.59 26.13 8.24
N ALA A 47 -11.82 26.61 8.11
CA ALA A 47 -13.03 25.81 8.17
C ALA A 47 -13.59 25.66 6.76
N VAL A 48 -13.82 24.42 6.34
CA VAL A 48 -14.45 24.07 5.06
C VAL A 48 -15.60 23.10 5.33
N PRO A 49 -16.51 22.87 4.35
CA PRO A 49 -17.59 21.91 4.55
C PRO A 49 -17.04 20.52 4.92
N GLY A 50 -17.37 20.05 6.14
CA GLY A 50 -16.97 18.73 6.63
C GLY A 50 -15.56 18.62 7.20
N ALA A 51 -14.77 19.70 7.25
CA ALA A 51 -13.43 19.67 7.84
C ALA A 51 -12.98 21.00 8.45
N THR A 52 -12.14 20.91 9.48
CA THR A 52 -11.39 22.05 10.02
C THR A 52 -9.91 21.75 9.98
N ALA A 53 -9.11 22.69 9.51
CA ALA A 53 -7.67 22.62 9.48
C ALA A 53 -7.09 23.78 10.29
N GLN A 54 -6.07 23.50 11.08
CA GLN A 54 -5.33 24.47 11.87
C GLN A 54 -3.85 24.26 11.60
N ALA A 55 -3.17 25.31 11.15
CA ALA A 55 -1.75 25.31 10.91
C ALA A 55 -1.11 26.43 11.71
N GLU A 56 -0.09 26.13 12.49
CA GLU A 56 0.67 27.15 13.21
C GLU A 56 2.16 26.88 13.14
N GLY A 57 2.94 27.94 13.06
CA GLY A 57 4.39 27.82 13.12
C GLY A 57 5.14 28.91 12.39
N THR A 58 6.44 28.67 12.24
CA THR A 58 7.39 29.46 11.49
C THR A 58 7.87 28.64 10.30
N LEU A 59 7.67 29.15 9.11
CA LEU A 59 8.21 28.66 7.86
C LEU A 59 9.34 29.60 7.45
N ALA A 60 10.58 29.13 7.38
CA ALA A 60 11.66 29.88 6.74
C ALA A 60 12.49 28.92 5.87
N PRO A 61 13.32 29.44 4.95
CA PRO A 61 14.06 28.60 3.99
C PRO A 61 14.98 27.60 4.69
N GLN A 62 15.70 28.03 5.73
CA GLN A 62 16.68 27.19 6.43
C GLN A 62 16.17 26.60 7.75
N THR A 63 15.29 27.31 8.46
CA THR A 63 14.77 26.89 9.77
C THR A 63 13.25 27.05 9.80
N GLY A 64 12.55 26.01 10.21
CA GLY A 64 11.11 26.06 10.33
C GLY A 64 10.63 25.06 11.36
N THR A 65 9.53 25.39 12.02
CA THR A 65 8.83 24.50 12.94
C THR A 65 7.37 24.84 12.82
N GLY A 66 6.54 23.83 12.61
CA GLY A 66 5.12 24.04 12.62
C GLY A 66 4.35 22.76 12.85
N ALA A 67 3.09 22.94 13.15
CA ALA A 67 2.14 21.89 13.37
C ALA A 67 0.90 22.16 12.51
N LEU A 68 0.40 21.10 11.89
CA LEU A 68 -0.83 21.07 11.11
C LEU A 68 -1.74 20.04 11.78
N GLN A 69 -2.94 20.43 12.14
CA GLN A 69 -4.01 19.53 12.55
C GLN A 69 -5.15 19.68 11.58
N VAL A 70 -5.67 18.56 11.07
CA VAL A 70 -6.85 18.53 10.24
C VAL A 70 -7.83 17.54 10.84
N HIS A 71 -9.04 18.02 11.09
CA HIS A 71 -10.14 17.23 11.62
C HIS A 71 -11.25 17.19 10.56
N TRP A 72 -11.40 16.05 9.91
CA TRP A 72 -12.55 15.77 9.05
C TRP A 72 -13.66 15.16 9.91
N SER A 73 -14.80 15.83 9.94
CA SER A 73 -16.05 15.29 10.47
C SER A 73 -16.85 14.56 9.40
N ASP A 74 -16.78 15.05 8.16
CA ASP A 74 -17.38 14.43 6.98
C ASP A 74 -16.47 14.66 5.77
N ALA A 75 -15.59 13.69 5.51
CA ALA A 75 -14.70 13.73 4.34
C ALA A 75 -15.47 13.83 3.00
N GLY A 76 -16.74 13.41 2.97
CA GLY A 76 -17.54 13.34 1.76
C GLY A 76 -18.01 14.72 1.35
N ARG A 77 -18.43 15.51 2.35
CA ARG A 77 -18.72 16.94 2.15
C ARG A 77 -17.49 17.70 1.67
N THR A 78 -16.31 17.41 2.21
CA THR A 78 -15.07 18.08 1.79
C THR A 78 -14.67 17.69 0.37
N LEU A 79 -14.79 16.41 0.00
CA LEU A 79 -14.51 15.94 -1.36
C LEU A 79 -15.48 16.52 -2.38
N GLN A 80 -16.77 16.57 -2.06
CA GLN A 80 -17.78 17.15 -2.94
C GLN A 80 -17.56 18.66 -3.12
N TRP A 81 -17.30 19.37 -2.02
CA TRP A 81 -16.92 20.78 -2.07
C TRP A 81 -15.66 21.01 -2.93
N LEU A 82 -14.63 20.19 -2.77
CA LEU A 82 -13.39 20.28 -3.55
C LEU A 82 -13.64 19.99 -5.04
N ALA A 83 -14.50 19.02 -5.37
CA ALA A 83 -14.88 18.71 -6.73
C ALA A 83 -15.68 19.84 -7.41
N ASP A 84 -16.44 20.61 -6.63
CA ASP A 84 -17.22 21.76 -7.10
C ASP A 84 -16.37 23.03 -7.32
N LEU A 85 -15.09 23.04 -6.89
CA LEU A 85 -14.22 24.20 -7.08
C LEU A 85 -13.77 24.34 -8.55
N PRO A 86 -13.96 25.51 -9.19
CA PRO A 86 -13.53 25.74 -10.57
C PRO A 86 -12.00 25.84 -10.75
N LEU A 87 -11.24 25.86 -9.64
CA LEU A 87 -9.77 26.01 -9.62
C LEU A 87 -8.99 24.69 -9.57
N VAL A 88 -9.64 23.56 -9.24
CA VAL A 88 -8.97 22.25 -9.33
C VAL A 88 -8.93 21.84 -10.80
N GLY A 89 -7.73 21.81 -11.38
CA GLY A 89 -7.54 21.48 -12.79
C GLY A 89 -8.20 20.14 -13.20
N PRO A 90 -8.46 19.94 -14.50
CA PRO A 90 -9.24 18.81 -15.01
C PRO A 90 -8.67 17.43 -14.65
N SER A 91 -7.39 17.34 -14.31
CA SER A 91 -6.75 16.10 -13.83
C SER A 91 -7.19 15.69 -12.43
N VAL A 92 -7.36 16.66 -11.53
CA VAL A 92 -7.85 16.42 -10.16
C VAL A 92 -9.34 16.12 -10.18
N GLN A 93 -10.09 16.84 -11.02
CA GLN A 93 -11.52 16.55 -11.24
C GLN A 93 -11.73 15.12 -11.78
N HIS A 94 -10.93 14.67 -12.76
CA HIS A 94 -11.01 13.29 -13.26
C HIS A 94 -10.60 12.25 -12.22
N ALA A 95 -9.59 12.52 -11.40
CA ALA A 95 -9.16 11.59 -10.35
C ALA A 95 -10.19 11.47 -9.20
N LEU A 96 -10.95 12.54 -8.95
CA LEU A 96 -11.98 12.60 -7.92
C LEU A 96 -13.37 12.18 -8.46
N ALA A 97 -13.57 12.18 -9.78
CA ALA A 97 -14.83 11.81 -10.41
C ALA A 97 -15.20 10.35 -10.07
N GLY A 98 -16.18 10.19 -9.17
CA GLY A 98 -16.68 8.89 -8.72
C GLY A 98 -16.01 8.32 -7.48
N ALA A 99 -15.00 8.99 -6.92
CA ALA A 99 -14.46 8.67 -5.61
C ALA A 99 -15.31 9.37 -4.53
N SER A 100 -15.83 8.61 -3.57
CA SER A 100 -16.43 9.20 -2.37
C SER A 100 -15.77 8.64 -1.13
N ALA A 101 -15.64 9.45 -0.10
CA ALA A 101 -15.17 9.04 1.21
C ALA A 101 -16.14 9.60 2.23
N LYS A 102 -16.79 8.79 3.04
CA LYS A 102 -17.73 9.24 4.06
C LYS A 102 -17.24 8.82 5.43
N GLY A 103 -17.19 9.74 6.38
CA GLY A 103 -16.75 9.47 7.75
C GLY A 103 -15.77 10.49 8.27
N ALA A 104 -15.18 10.17 9.41
CA ALA A 104 -14.30 11.06 10.14
C ALA A 104 -12.85 10.60 10.07
N ALA A 105 -11.93 11.56 9.99
CA ALA A 105 -10.51 11.32 10.08
C ALA A 105 -9.85 12.49 10.82
N GLN A 106 -8.75 12.19 11.49
CA GLN A 106 -7.92 13.17 12.17
C GLN A 106 -6.49 12.97 11.69
N PHE A 107 -5.92 14.02 11.12
CA PHE A 107 -4.53 14.05 10.73
C PHE A 107 -3.82 15.11 11.57
N SER A 108 -2.70 14.74 12.18
CA SER A 108 -1.80 15.69 12.79
C SER A 108 -0.42 15.52 12.18
N ALA A 109 0.20 16.61 11.75
CA ALA A 109 1.57 16.62 11.29
C ALA A 109 2.33 17.70 12.05
N ARG A 110 3.56 17.40 12.44
CA ARG A 110 4.52 18.35 12.96
C ARG A 110 5.78 18.23 12.15
N TRP A 111 6.35 19.35 11.76
CA TRP A 111 7.59 19.38 11.01
C TRP A 111 8.61 20.27 11.69
N LYS A 112 9.88 19.94 11.47
CA LYS A 112 11.04 20.69 11.93
C LYS A 112 12.09 20.69 10.82
N GLY A 113 12.56 21.87 10.45
CA GLY A 113 13.47 22.09 9.33
C GLY A 113 12.92 23.15 8.38
N GLY A 114 13.83 23.74 7.60
CA GLY A 114 13.45 24.71 6.57
C GLY A 114 12.79 24.08 5.36
N TRP A 115 11.85 24.80 4.71
CA TRP A 115 11.15 24.28 3.53
C TRP A 115 12.07 24.05 2.32
N GLN A 116 13.21 24.75 2.27
CA GLN A 116 14.22 24.56 1.22
C GLN A 116 14.91 23.20 1.35
N ALA A 117 15.10 22.69 2.57
CA ALA A 117 15.64 21.36 2.79
C ALA A 117 14.69 20.29 2.23
N PHE A 118 13.39 20.44 2.43
CA PHE A 118 12.37 19.55 1.87
C PHE A 118 12.37 19.57 0.33
N THR A 119 12.35 20.75 -0.31
CA THR A 119 12.29 20.84 -1.78
C THR A 119 13.55 20.29 -2.44
N GLN A 120 14.74 20.57 -1.87
CA GLN A 120 16.00 20.03 -2.37
C GLN A 120 16.08 18.52 -2.18
N GLN A 121 15.63 17.99 -1.05
CA GLN A 121 15.63 16.55 -0.80
C GLN A 121 14.63 15.82 -1.71
N LEU A 122 13.48 16.42 -2.00
CA LEU A 122 12.53 15.91 -2.98
C LEU A 122 13.11 15.95 -4.41
N GLN A 123 13.81 17.02 -4.78
CA GLN A 123 14.51 17.14 -6.05
C GLN A 123 15.64 16.10 -6.17
N ALA A 124 16.44 15.91 -5.12
CA ALA A 124 17.50 14.91 -5.07
C ALA A 124 16.93 13.49 -5.19
N THR A 125 15.82 13.20 -4.50
CA THR A 125 15.12 11.92 -4.60
C THR A 125 14.60 11.68 -6.01
N ARG A 126 13.98 12.69 -6.64
CA ARG A 126 13.50 12.62 -8.04
C ARG A 126 14.65 12.49 -9.05
N ALA A 127 15.78 13.13 -8.78
CA ALA A 127 16.98 13.06 -9.61
C ALA A 127 17.82 11.80 -9.36
N GLY A 128 17.47 10.97 -8.36
CA GLY A 128 18.26 9.81 -7.96
C GLY A 128 19.63 10.20 -7.39
N THR A 129 19.81 11.43 -6.91
CA THR A 129 21.07 11.93 -6.33
C THR A 129 21.02 11.91 -4.79
N ALA A 130 22.20 11.86 -4.15
CA ALA A 130 22.28 11.94 -2.69
C ALA A 130 22.07 13.40 -2.25
N PRO A 131 21.29 13.67 -1.18
CA PRO A 131 21.18 15.01 -0.64
C PRO A 131 22.53 15.52 -0.13
N ALA A 132 22.81 16.81 -0.32
CA ALA A 132 24.05 17.43 0.14
C ALA A 132 24.15 17.33 1.67
N HIS A 133 25.20 16.71 2.19
CA HIS A 133 25.39 16.36 3.61
C HIS A 133 25.53 17.55 4.59
N ARG A 134 25.40 18.79 4.12
CA ARG A 134 25.79 20.00 4.87
C ARG A 134 24.61 20.77 5.47
N GLN A 135 23.37 20.28 5.36
CA GLN A 135 22.18 21.01 5.81
C GLN A 135 21.31 20.19 6.78
N ALA A 136 20.64 20.90 7.70
CA ALA A 136 19.81 20.30 8.73
C ALA A 136 18.68 19.44 8.12
N PRO A 137 18.44 18.22 8.63
CA PRO A 137 17.42 17.34 8.09
C PRO A 137 16.03 17.94 8.33
N PHE A 138 15.16 17.82 7.33
CA PHE A 138 13.73 18.05 7.51
C PHE A 138 13.11 16.82 8.18
N GLU A 139 12.63 17.00 9.41
CA GLU A 139 11.91 15.99 10.17
C GLU A 139 10.40 16.22 10.05
N LEU A 140 9.67 15.13 9.84
CA LEU A 140 8.22 15.08 9.78
C LEU A 140 7.74 13.99 10.75
N GLN A 141 6.80 14.34 11.61
CA GLN A 141 6.05 13.38 12.39
C GLN A 141 4.57 13.60 12.09
N ALA A 142 3.94 12.61 11.48
CA ALA A 142 2.56 12.64 11.06
C ALA A 142 1.81 11.47 11.68
N THR A 143 0.61 11.71 12.18
CA THR A 143 -0.31 10.69 12.65
C THR A 143 -1.64 10.86 11.94
N LEU A 144 -2.18 9.76 11.44
CA LEU A 144 -3.49 9.68 10.84
C LEU A 144 -4.32 8.69 11.67
N ASN A 145 -5.44 9.16 12.20
CA ASN A 145 -6.42 8.35 12.90
C ASN A 145 -7.76 8.44 12.16
N THR A 146 -8.30 7.29 11.80
CA THR A 146 -9.58 7.20 11.10
C THR A 146 -10.45 6.16 11.83
N PRO A 147 -11.38 6.58 12.70
CA PRO A 147 -12.23 5.67 13.46
C PRO A 147 -13.15 4.84 12.54
N GLN A 148 -13.78 5.50 11.57
CA GLN A 148 -14.54 4.86 10.50
C GLN A 148 -14.54 5.75 9.26
N MET A 149 -14.24 5.17 8.11
CA MET A 149 -14.31 5.83 6.81
C MET A 149 -14.77 4.85 5.74
N ASP A 150 -15.89 5.15 5.12
CA ASP A 150 -16.47 4.39 4.02
C ASP A 150 -16.01 5.03 2.70
N LEU A 151 -15.09 4.35 2.02
CA LEU A 151 -14.59 4.72 0.71
C LEU A 151 -15.43 4.02 -0.37
N ALA A 152 -15.86 4.75 -1.39
CA ALA A 152 -16.31 4.18 -2.64
C ALA A 152 -15.26 4.51 -3.71
N LEU A 153 -14.56 3.47 -4.17
CA LEU A 153 -13.60 3.60 -5.26
C LEU A 153 -14.36 3.58 -6.60
N PRO A 154 -14.01 4.46 -7.55
CA PRO A 154 -14.66 4.50 -8.84
C PRO A 154 -14.43 3.20 -9.62
N SER A 155 -15.36 2.90 -10.51
CA SER A 155 -15.22 1.81 -11.48
C SER A 155 -14.05 2.12 -12.41
N ASN A 156 -12.97 1.35 -12.33
CA ASN A 156 -11.83 1.54 -13.23
C ASN A 156 -12.11 0.83 -14.55
N ARG A 157 -11.99 1.57 -15.66
CA ARG A 157 -12.00 0.97 -16.99
C ARG A 157 -10.59 0.49 -17.32
N GLY A 158 -10.42 -0.82 -17.45
CA GLY A 158 -9.18 -1.42 -17.94
C GLY A 158 -8.85 -0.95 -19.35
N ALA A 159 -7.57 -1.05 -19.72
CA ALA A 159 -7.08 -0.70 -21.06
C ALA A 159 -7.69 -1.56 -22.19
N ASP A 160 -8.30 -2.69 -21.83
CA ASP A 160 -9.06 -3.61 -22.66
C ASP A 160 -10.55 -3.24 -22.80
N GLY A 161 -10.97 -2.10 -22.22
CA GLY A 161 -12.36 -1.66 -22.22
C GLY A 161 -13.24 -2.33 -21.17
N SER A 162 -12.70 -3.27 -20.38
CA SER A 162 -13.41 -3.91 -19.26
C SER A 162 -13.71 -2.87 -18.18
N VAL A 163 -14.92 -2.85 -17.63
CA VAL A 163 -15.27 -1.97 -16.51
C VAL A 163 -15.20 -2.81 -15.24
N ALA A 164 -14.16 -2.59 -14.43
CA ALA A 164 -14.11 -3.16 -13.09
C ALA A 164 -15.20 -2.49 -12.25
N PRO A 165 -16.05 -3.26 -11.54
CA PRO A 165 -17.11 -2.68 -10.71
C PRO A 165 -16.50 -1.80 -9.61
N GLY A 166 -17.14 -0.65 -9.35
CA GLY A 166 -16.79 0.20 -8.22
C GLY A 166 -16.85 -0.59 -6.92
N THR A 167 -15.81 -0.48 -6.10
CA THR A 167 -15.69 -1.24 -4.85
C THR A 167 -15.84 -0.31 -3.67
N SER A 168 -16.70 -0.67 -2.72
CA SER A 168 -16.81 0.04 -1.45
C SER A 168 -15.98 -0.64 -0.35
N LEU A 169 -15.28 0.16 0.44
CA LEU A 169 -14.34 -0.25 1.47
C LEU A 169 -14.59 0.57 2.73
N GLN A 170 -14.94 -0.07 3.82
CA GLN A 170 -15.04 0.54 5.14
C GLN A 170 -13.73 0.34 5.88
N LEU A 171 -12.98 1.42 6.05
CA LEU A 171 -11.83 1.48 6.92
C LEU A 171 -12.29 1.71 8.36
N ARG A 172 -11.78 0.94 9.32
CA ARG A 172 -12.11 1.09 10.75
C ARG A 172 -10.85 1.07 11.59
N ALA A 173 -10.85 1.91 12.63
CA ALA A 173 -9.76 2.02 13.60
C ALA A 173 -8.36 2.09 12.95
N VAL A 174 -8.24 2.83 11.85
CA VAL A 174 -6.96 2.98 11.16
C VAL A 174 -6.12 3.99 11.91
N ASN A 175 -4.96 3.55 12.37
CA ASN A 175 -3.91 4.37 12.95
C ASN A 175 -2.65 4.20 12.09
N ALA A 176 -2.20 5.28 11.49
CA ALA A 176 -0.94 5.33 10.76
C ALA A 176 -0.06 6.41 11.36
N GLU A 177 1.16 6.04 11.74
CA GLU A 177 2.13 6.94 12.35
C GLU A 177 3.41 6.91 11.51
N LEU A 178 3.78 8.08 10.99
CA LEU A 178 5.00 8.31 10.26
C LEU A 178 5.90 9.23 11.08
N ALA A 179 7.14 8.85 11.34
CA ALA A 179 8.07 9.68 12.08
C ALA A 179 9.50 9.57 11.53
N GLY A 180 10.16 10.70 11.32
CA GLY A 180 11.56 10.76 10.95
C GLY A 180 11.85 11.81 9.90
N SER A 181 12.96 11.67 9.19
CA SER A 181 13.30 12.54 8.05
C SER A 181 13.01 11.82 6.74
N LEU A 182 13.02 12.57 5.63
CA LEU A 182 12.98 11.97 4.30
C LEU A 182 14.09 10.92 4.11
N ALA A 183 15.26 11.05 4.76
CA ALA A 183 16.36 10.08 4.65
C ALA A 183 16.22 8.88 5.59
N GLN A 184 15.46 9.00 6.68
CA GLN A 184 15.20 7.91 7.62
C GLN A 184 13.81 8.09 8.22
N ALA A 185 12.85 7.23 7.86
CA ALA A 185 11.49 7.32 8.35
C ALA A 185 11.04 5.99 8.96
N ARG A 186 10.15 6.06 9.95
CA ARG A 186 9.47 4.90 10.52
C ARG A 186 7.99 5.05 10.27
N LEU A 187 7.37 4.01 9.74
CA LEU A 187 5.95 3.89 9.50
C LEU A 187 5.39 2.75 10.35
N ALA A 188 4.47 3.06 11.24
CA ALA A 188 3.62 2.08 11.92
C ALA A 188 2.21 2.21 11.37
N LEU A 189 1.62 1.11 10.93
CA LEU A 189 0.26 1.05 10.40
C LEU A 189 -0.52 -0.04 11.12
N ARG A 190 -1.70 0.30 11.62
CA ARG A 190 -2.69 -0.65 12.11
C ARG A 190 -4.06 -0.24 11.62
N GLY A 191 -4.90 -1.20 11.26
CA GLY A 191 -6.28 -0.89 10.90
C GLY A 191 -7.05 -2.11 10.43
N GLU A 192 -8.35 -1.91 10.31
CA GLU A 192 -9.26 -2.89 9.73
C GLU A 192 -9.85 -2.36 8.43
N VAL A 193 -10.02 -3.25 7.46
CA VAL A 193 -10.67 -2.99 6.18
C VAL A 193 -11.84 -3.96 6.09
N ARG A 194 -13.04 -3.44 5.82
CA ARG A 194 -14.24 -4.25 5.63
C ARG A 194 -14.89 -3.89 4.31
N THR A 195 -15.13 -4.86 3.44
CA THR A 195 -15.98 -4.65 2.27
C THR A 195 -17.42 -5.03 2.63
N PRO A 196 -18.43 -4.25 2.20
CA PRO A 196 -19.82 -4.63 2.39
C PRO A 196 -20.23 -5.74 1.40
N PRO A 197 -21.41 -6.36 1.59
CA PRO A 197 -21.93 -7.39 0.70
C PRO A 197 -22.03 -6.92 -0.77
N PRO A 198 -21.91 -7.83 -1.75
CA PRO A 198 -21.89 -9.30 -1.62
C PRO A 198 -20.51 -9.91 -1.33
N GLN A 199 -19.41 -9.18 -1.55
CA GLN A 199 -18.04 -9.65 -1.32
C GLN A 199 -17.57 -9.29 0.10
N ALA A 200 -18.37 -9.62 1.11
CA ALA A 200 -18.06 -9.24 2.49
C ALA A 200 -16.73 -9.86 2.95
N LEU A 201 -15.71 -9.02 3.13
CA LEU A 201 -14.35 -9.37 3.55
C LEU A 201 -13.98 -8.46 4.71
N GLY A 202 -13.60 -9.03 5.84
CA GLY A 202 -12.94 -8.31 6.93
C GLY A 202 -11.46 -8.65 6.94
N ALA A 203 -10.60 -7.63 6.88
CA ALA A 203 -9.17 -7.79 6.98
C ALA A 203 -8.59 -6.88 8.06
N THR A 204 -7.65 -7.40 8.85
CA THR A 204 -6.88 -6.61 9.82
C THR A 204 -5.42 -6.58 9.37
N VAL A 205 -4.81 -5.40 9.39
CA VAL A 205 -3.43 -5.18 8.97
C VAL A 205 -2.67 -4.56 10.10
N GLN A 206 -1.49 -5.11 10.39
CA GLN A 206 -0.50 -4.50 11.27
C GLN A 206 0.85 -4.58 10.58
N ALA A 207 1.48 -3.43 10.36
CA ALA A 207 2.78 -3.33 9.70
C ALA A 207 3.68 -2.33 10.43
N ARG A 208 4.96 -2.65 10.52
CA ARG A 208 6.01 -1.71 10.93
C ARG A 208 7.14 -1.76 9.95
N VAL A 209 7.47 -0.59 9.40
CA VAL A 209 8.49 -0.44 8.37
C VAL A 209 9.39 0.72 8.74
N THR A 210 10.69 0.48 8.70
CA THR A 210 11.70 1.52 8.79
C THR A 210 12.32 1.71 7.42
N SER A 211 12.44 2.94 6.93
CA SER A 211 13.17 3.28 5.72
C SER A 211 14.43 4.07 6.05
N ALA A 212 15.49 3.87 5.27
CA ALA A 212 16.73 4.61 5.32
C ALA A 212 17.28 4.79 3.90
N GLN A 213 17.73 5.99 3.56
CA GLN A 213 18.43 6.25 2.31
C GLN A 213 19.90 5.83 2.48
N VAL A 214 20.32 4.80 1.76
CA VAL A 214 21.69 4.25 1.86
C VAL A 214 22.61 4.90 0.82
N ALA A 215 22.06 5.26 -0.34
CA ALA A 215 22.77 6.00 -1.38
C ALA A 215 21.83 6.88 -2.22
N ALA A 216 22.43 7.64 -3.14
CA ALA A 216 21.73 8.37 -4.18
C ALA A 216 20.72 7.47 -4.92
N GLY A 217 19.41 7.77 -4.80
CA GLY A 217 18.35 6.95 -5.40
C GLY A 217 18.18 5.54 -4.80
N GLN A 218 18.91 5.17 -3.72
CA GLN A 218 18.81 3.86 -3.08
C GLN A 218 18.28 3.95 -1.66
N TRP A 219 17.21 3.22 -1.41
CA TRP A 219 16.45 3.18 -0.17
C TRP A 219 16.44 1.76 0.38
N GLN A 220 16.85 1.58 1.62
CA GLN A 220 16.65 0.34 2.37
C GLN A 220 15.38 0.48 3.21
N LEU A 221 14.49 -0.50 3.10
CA LEU A 221 13.29 -0.66 3.89
C LEU A 221 13.43 -1.94 4.70
N GLN A 222 13.24 -1.86 6.00
CA GLN A 222 13.22 -2.98 6.92
C GLN A 222 11.80 -3.16 7.43
N TRP A 223 11.20 -4.30 7.11
CA TRP A 223 9.88 -4.69 7.59
C TRP A 223 10.04 -5.48 8.88
N ASP A 224 9.85 -4.80 10.01
CA ASP A 224 10.02 -5.39 11.34
C ASP A 224 8.86 -6.29 11.73
N GLU A 225 7.65 -5.90 11.31
CA GLU A 225 6.41 -6.63 11.60
C GLU A 225 5.48 -6.51 10.40
N LEU A 226 4.91 -7.65 9.99
CA LEU A 226 3.80 -7.70 9.06
C LEU A 226 2.87 -8.82 9.49
N ARG A 227 1.65 -8.44 9.89
CA ARG A 227 0.55 -9.35 10.22
C ARG A 227 -0.67 -8.93 9.42
N LEU A 228 -1.19 -9.85 8.65
CA LEU A 228 -2.41 -9.68 7.89
C LEU A 228 -3.36 -10.80 8.33
N GLN A 229 -4.56 -10.46 8.74
CA GLN A 229 -5.62 -11.44 8.93
C GLN A 229 -6.77 -11.10 8.00
N ALA A 230 -7.35 -12.08 7.34
CA ALA A 230 -8.44 -11.89 6.40
C ALA A 230 -9.52 -12.95 6.62
N GLN A 231 -10.78 -12.54 6.55
CA GLN A 231 -11.94 -13.40 6.65
C GLN A 231 -12.96 -12.95 5.60
N ALA A 232 -13.27 -13.83 4.66
CA ALA A 232 -14.32 -13.61 3.70
C ALA A 232 -15.60 -14.32 4.15
N ALA A 233 -16.77 -13.78 3.85
CA ALA A 233 -18.03 -14.48 4.11
C ALA A 233 -18.23 -15.70 3.18
N GLN A 234 -17.59 -15.67 2.01
CA GLN A 234 -17.71 -16.70 0.96
C GLN A 234 -16.68 -17.83 1.11
N HIS A 235 -15.62 -17.62 1.91
CA HIS A 235 -14.57 -18.62 2.15
C HIS A 235 -14.41 -18.90 3.64
N PRO A 236 -14.11 -20.15 4.03
CA PRO A 236 -13.73 -20.45 5.41
C PRO A 236 -12.57 -19.54 5.84
N GLY A 237 -12.68 -18.92 7.02
CA GLY A 237 -11.66 -18.06 7.61
C GLY A 237 -11.67 -18.18 9.15
N PRO A 238 -10.71 -17.58 9.87
CA PRO A 238 -9.78 -16.56 9.39
C PRO A 238 -8.49 -17.15 8.78
N TRP A 239 -7.99 -16.47 7.76
CA TRP A 239 -6.63 -16.62 7.25
C TRP A 239 -5.74 -15.62 7.95
N ALA A 240 -4.56 -16.02 8.41
CA ALA A 240 -3.54 -15.11 8.89
C ALA A 240 -2.22 -15.36 8.19
N LEU A 241 -1.58 -14.29 7.73
CA LEU A 241 -0.23 -14.25 7.21
C LEU A 241 0.61 -13.42 8.19
N GLN A 242 1.67 -14.01 8.71
CA GLN A 242 2.62 -13.33 9.58
C GLN A 242 4.03 -13.52 9.06
N LEU A 243 4.76 -12.43 8.94
CA LEU A 243 6.19 -12.46 8.68
C LEU A 243 6.91 -13.06 9.89
N ALA A 244 7.71 -14.11 9.67
CA ALA A 244 8.37 -14.88 10.73
C ALA A 244 9.69 -14.24 11.19
N GLN A 245 10.34 -13.46 10.32
CA GLN A 245 11.57 -12.72 10.60
C GLN A 245 11.56 -11.38 9.87
N PRO A 246 12.23 -10.33 10.38
CA PRO A 246 12.30 -9.04 9.68
C PRO A 246 12.78 -9.20 8.24
N LEU A 247 12.16 -8.46 7.32
CA LEU A 247 12.48 -8.52 5.89
C LEU A 247 13.16 -7.22 5.46
N ASP A 248 14.41 -7.33 5.03
CA ASP A 248 15.13 -6.23 4.37
C ASP A 248 14.77 -6.15 2.88
N MET A 249 14.56 -4.94 2.39
CA MET A 249 14.24 -4.65 1.00
C MET A 249 15.02 -3.41 0.57
N THR A 250 15.71 -3.47 -0.56
CA THR A 250 16.38 -2.31 -1.16
C THR A 250 15.65 -1.88 -2.42
N VAL A 251 15.25 -0.63 -2.50
CA VAL A 251 14.63 0.00 -3.67
C VAL A 251 15.65 0.96 -4.28
N GLN A 252 15.98 0.74 -5.53
CA GLN A 252 16.93 1.53 -6.31
C GLN A 252 16.15 2.18 -7.46
N ALA A 253 15.92 3.49 -7.34
CA ALA A 253 15.37 4.29 -8.41
C ALA A 253 16.54 4.90 -9.21
N GLY A 254 16.71 4.47 -10.46
CA GLY A 254 17.73 4.98 -11.37
C GLY A 254 17.07 5.71 -12.55
N ALA A 255 17.47 6.95 -12.80
CA ALA A 255 17.32 7.54 -14.12
C ALA A 255 18.35 6.87 -15.03
N ALA A 256 17.91 6.28 -16.15
CA ALA A 256 18.87 5.79 -17.14
C ALA A 256 19.77 6.95 -17.57
N PRO A 257 21.11 6.79 -17.62
CA PRO A 257 21.99 7.84 -18.09
C PRO A 257 21.56 8.23 -19.51
N ALA A 258 21.33 9.52 -19.73
CA ALA A 258 21.14 10.09 -21.06
C ALA A 258 22.47 9.99 -21.81
N GLY A 259 22.74 8.84 -22.42
CA GLY A 259 23.92 8.59 -23.23
C GLY A 259 23.60 7.52 -24.27
N ALA A 260 23.74 7.90 -25.55
CA ALA A 260 23.57 7.13 -26.78
C ALA A 260 22.21 7.16 -27.50
N ALA A 261 21.56 8.33 -27.61
CA ALA A 261 20.67 8.60 -28.74
C ALA A 261 20.85 10.05 -29.21
N GLU A 262 21.83 10.29 -30.08
CA GLU A 262 22.09 11.60 -30.69
C GLU A 262 21.00 12.07 -31.66
N HIS A 263 19.96 11.28 -31.95
CA HIS A 263 18.94 11.67 -32.91
C HIS A 263 17.56 11.09 -32.55
N ALA A 264 16.81 11.73 -31.63
CA ALA A 264 15.35 11.65 -31.58
C ALA A 264 14.77 12.69 -30.61
N ALA A 265 13.75 13.41 -31.08
CA ALA A 265 12.93 14.30 -30.28
C ALA A 265 12.27 13.59 -29.07
N ALA A 266 12.12 14.33 -27.97
CA ALA A 266 11.44 13.96 -26.73
C ALA A 266 12.01 12.72 -25.98
N ALA A 267 13.16 12.89 -25.33
CA ALA A 267 13.69 11.94 -24.36
C ALA A 267 12.79 11.86 -23.12
N ALA A 268 11.81 10.95 -23.12
CA ALA A 268 11.14 10.52 -21.90
C ALA A 268 12.21 9.89 -20.97
N VAL A 269 12.48 10.54 -19.83
CA VAL A 269 13.29 9.97 -18.76
C VAL A 269 12.62 8.67 -18.35
N ARG A 270 13.18 7.53 -18.79
CA ARG A 270 12.70 6.22 -18.35
C ARG A 270 13.26 6.00 -16.95
N THR A 271 12.42 6.19 -15.95
CA THR A 271 12.71 5.83 -14.57
C THR A 271 12.75 4.32 -14.48
N SER A 272 13.93 3.76 -14.25
CA SER A 272 14.07 2.34 -13.91
C SER A 272 13.96 2.19 -12.39
N VAL A 273 13.23 1.17 -11.94
CA VAL A 273 13.09 0.87 -10.51
C VAL A 273 13.51 -0.57 -10.31
N GLY A 274 14.62 -0.76 -9.59
CA GLY A 274 15.06 -2.06 -9.08
C GLY A 274 14.59 -2.25 -7.65
N ILE A 275 13.99 -3.39 -7.32
CA ILE A 275 13.64 -3.81 -5.97
C ILE A 275 14.38 -5.11 -5.69
N HIS A 276 15.13 -5.14 -4.59
CA HIS A 276 15.84 -6.31 -4.10
C HIS A 276 15.35 -6.64 -2.69
N ALA A 277 14.49 -7.66 -2.54
CA ALA A 277 14.10 -8.16 -1.23
C ALA A 277 15.06 -9.28 -0.80
N SER A 278 15.42 -9.27 0.48
CA SER A 278 16.22 -10.33 1.10
C SER A 278 15.46 -11.65 1.20
N ALA A 279 16.17 -12.71 1.57
CA ALA A 279 15.55 -13.98 1.91
C ALA A 279 14.65 -13.79 3.14
N GLY A 280 13.48 -14.40 3.12
CA GLY A 280 12.50 -14.22 4.17
C GLY A 280 11.69 -15.47 4.44
N GLN A 281 10.98 -15.44 5.56
CA GLN A 281 10.07 -16.49 5.96
C GLN A 281 8.75 -15.86 6.39
N ALA A 282 7.64 -16.48 5.99
CA ALA A 282 6.31 -16.15 6.49
C ALA A 282 5.59 -17.42 6.91
N ARG A 283 4.66 -17.26 7.85
CA ARG A 283 3.75 -18.31 8.27
C ARG A 283 2.35 -17.92 7.84
N VAL A 284 1.67 -18.86 7.21
CA VAL A 284 0.24 -18.75 6.93
C VAL A 284 -0.47 -19.74 7.82
N THR A 285 -1.52 -19.28 8.51
CA THR A 285 -2.47 -20.11 9.26
C THR A 285 -3.85 -19.92 8.66
N GLY A 286 -4.61 -21.00 8.58
CA GLY A 286 -5.94 -21.01 7.99
C GLY A 286 -7.02 -21.44 8.97
N PRO A 287 -8.26 -21.55 8.50
CA PRO A 287 -9.41 -21.98 9.31
C PRO A 287 -9.34 -23.45 9.74
N LEU A 288 -8.61 -24.28 8.99
CA LEU A 288 -8.39 -25.69 9.31
C LEU A 288 -7.02 -25.88 9.97
N PRO A 289 -6.85 -26.89 10.85
CA PRO A 289 -5.57 -27.18 11.48
C PRO A 289 -4.41 -27.28 10.49
N GLY A 290 -3.29 -26.63 10.81
CA GLY A 290 -2.09 -26.59 9.98
C GLY A 290 -1.42 -25.23 10.00
N THR A 291 -0.14 -25.19 9.66
CA THR A 291 0.61 -23.95 9.47
C THR A 291 1.52 -24.15 8.29
N VAL A 292 1.42 -23.24 7.32
CA VAL A 292 2.26 -23.25 6.12
C VAL A 292 3.45 -22.34 6.36
N ALA A 293 4.65 -22.91 6.28
CA ALA A 293 5.88 -22.13 6.31
C ALA A 293 6.31 -21.82 4.87
N LEU A 294 6.27 -20.54 4.50
CA LEU A 294 6.83 -20.05 3.25
C LEU A 294 8.25 -19.57 3.52
N HIS A 295 9.19 -20.03 2.71
CA HIS A 295 10.56 -19.54 2.70
C HIS A 295 10.92 -19.11 1.29
N TRP A 296 11.43 -17.91 1.12
CA TRP A 296 11.89 -17.42 -0.17
C TRP A 296 13.34 -17.00 -0.12
N GLN A 297 14.03 -17.19 -1.24
CA GLN A 297 15.36 -16.66 -1.51
C GLN A 297 15.26 -15.18 -1.90
N PRO A 298 16.39 -14.45 -1.97
CA PRO A 298 16.37 -13.04 -2.35
C PRO A 298 15.63 -12.82 -3.67
N VAL A 299 14.62 -11.95 -3.63
CA VAL A 299 13.77 -11.64 -4.78
C VAL A 299 14.32 -10.40 -5.46
N ARG A 300 14.52 -10.48 -6.77
CA ARG A 300 14.97 -9.35 -7.59
C ARG A 300 13.89 -9.00 -8.58
N TRP A 301 13.47 -7.76 -8.55
CA TRP A 301 12.53 -7.22 -9.51
C TRP A 301 13.15 -5.95 -10.11
N SER A 302 13.04 -5.77 -11.41
CA SER A 302 13.42 -4.50 -12.04
C SER A 302 12.43 -4.15 -13.13
N SER A 303 11.90 -2.93 -13.05
CA SER A 303 11.12 -2.31 -14.10
C SER A 303 11.99 -1.34 -14.89
N GLY A 304 11.98 -1.49 -16.21
CA GLY A 304 12.79 -0.73 -17.17
C GLY A 304 12.22 -0.90 -18.57
N THR A 305 13.07 -1.18 -19.57
CA THR A 305 12.59 -1.52 -20.93
C THR A 305 11.90 -2.88 -21.00
N ALA A 306 12.21 -3.78 -20.07
CA ALA A 306 11.55 -5.06 -19.88
C ALA A 306 11.37 -5.33 -18.39
N LEU A 307 10.26 -5.99 -18.03
CA LEU A 307 10.00 -6.42 -16.66
C LEU A 307 10.84 -7.67 -16.35
N ARG A 308 11.76 -7.54 -15.40
CA ARG A 308 12.58 -8.68 -14.93
C ARG A 308 12.21 -9.02 -13.49
N LEU A 309 11.97 -10.30 -13.25
CA LEU A 309 11.62 -10.86 -11.95
C LEU A 309 12.40 -12.17 -11.78
N GLN A 310 13.11 -12.27 -10.66
CA GLN A 310 13.76 -13.48 -10.20
C GLN A 310 13.26 -13.77 -8.78
N SER A 311 12.60 -14.90 -8.58
CA SER A 311 12.08 -15.32 -7.28
C SER A 311 12.16 -16.84 -7.17
N GLN A 312 12.64 -17.34 -6.04
CA GLN A 312 12.72 -18.76 -5.77
C GLN A 312 12.36 -19.02 -4.30
N GLY A 313 11.80 -20.19 -4.02
CA GLY A 313 11.50 -20.55 -2.64
C GLY A 313 10.79 -21.88 -2.49
N THR A 314 10.45 -22.17 -1.24
CA THR A 314 9.80 -23.40 -0.80
C THR A 314 8.61 -23.09 0.08
N LEU A 315 7.57 -23.88 -0.08
CA LEU A 315 6.37 -23.87 0.73
C LEU A 315 6.34 -25.21 1.47
N GLN A 316 6.18 -25.20 2.78
CA GLN A 316 6.21 -26.42 3.59
C GLN A 316 4.92 -26.58 4.39
N GLY A 317 4.42 -27.81 4.42
CA GLY A 317 3.30 -28.19 5.28
C GLY A 317 1.93 -27.65 4.87
N LEU A 318 1.65 -27.50 3.56
CA LEU A 318 0.32 -27.13 3.04
C LEU A 318 -0.68 -28.26 3.28
N PRO A 319 -1.66 -28.10 4.18
CA PRO A 319 -2.68 -29.11 4.34
C PRO A 319 -3.52 -29.17 3.07
N LEU A 320 -3.70 -30.36 2.49
CA LEU A 320 -4.50 -30.54 1.27
C LEU A 320 -5.95 -30.06 1.48
N ALA A 321 -6.46 -30.19 2.71
CA ALA A 321 -7.77 -29.69 3.11
C ALA A 321 -7.93 -28.16 2.97
N TRP A 322 -6.84 -27.39 2.88
CA TRP A 322 -6.91 -25.94 2.65
C TRP A 322 -7.26 -25.58 1.20
N LEU A 323 -7.13 -26.51 0.23
CA LEU A 323 -7.51 -26.25 -1.17
C LEU A 323 -8.99 -25.89 -1.29
N ASP A 324 -9.85 -26.53 -0.50
CA ASP A 324 -11.28 -26.23 -0.44
C ASP A 324 -11.53 -24.82 0.15
N ALA A 325 -10.74 -24.45 1.16
CA ALA A 325 -10.88 -23.16 1.83
C ALA A 325 -10.38 -21.98 0.98
N LEU A 326 -9.45 -22.22 0.05
CA LEU A 326 -8.93 -21.22 -0.89
C LEU A 326 -9.80 -21.06 -2.16
N GLY A 327 -10.83 -21.91 -2.34
CA GLY A 327 -11.74 -21.85 -3.49
C GLY A 327 -11.06 -22.09 -4.85
N VAL A 328 -9.90 -22.76 -4.86
CA VAL A 328 -9.13 -22.99 -6.09
C VAL A 328 -9.92 -23.94 -7.00
N GLY A 329 -10.51 -23.40 -8.08
CA GLY A 329 -11.33 -24.16 -9.03
C GLY A 329 -12.83 -23.87 -8.96
N GLU A 330 -13.28 -22.94 -8.12
CA GLU A 330 -14.66 -22.44 -8.18
C GLU A 330 -14.83 -21.47 -9.35
N THR A 331 -15.39 -21.94 -10.46
CA THR A 331 -16.08 -21.04 -11.40
C THR A 331 -17.27 -20.43 -10.65
N PRO A 332 -17.46 -19.10 -10.66
CA PRO A 332 -18.53 -18.45 -9.90
C PRO A 332 -19.88 -19.01 -10.35
N ALA A 333 -20.48 -19.86 -9.52
CA ALA A 333 -21.77 -20.43 -9.80
C ALA A 333 -22.84 -19.35 -9.59
N ALA A 334 -23.62 -19.08 -10.64
CA ALA A 334 -24.88 -18.37 -10.52
C ALA A 334 -25.75 -19.07 -9.46
N ALA A 335 -26.13 -18.33 -8.41
CA ALA A 335 -27.16 -18.63 -7.42
C ALA A 335 -27.52 -20.12 -7.23
N GLY A 336 -26.78 -20.82 -6.37
CA GLY A 336 -27.10 -22.18 -5.91
C GLY A 336 -26.64 -22.40 -4.46
N PRO A 337 -27.13 -23.47 -3.78
CA PRO A 337 -26.69 -23.81 -2.42
C PRO A 337 -25.17 -24.02 -2.35
N PRO A 338 -24.54 -23.77 -1.18
CA PRO A 338 -23.08 -23.80 -1.05
C PRO A 338 -22.51 -25.12 -1.59
N ALA A 339 -21.55 -25.01 -2.50
CA ALA A 339 -20.89 -26.16 -3.09
C ALA A 339 -20.19 -26.97 -1.98
N GLN A 340 -20.40 -28.28 -1.99
CA GLN A 340 -19.64 -29.17 -1.10
C GLN A 340 -18.13 -29.03 -1.39
N PRO A 341 -17.25 -29.12 -0.38
CA PRO A 341 -15.80 -29.04 -0.56
C PRO A 341 -15.33 -30.03 -1.65
N LEU A 342 -14.40 -29.62 -2.53
CA LEU A 342 -13.96 -30.41 -3.68
C LEU A 342 -13.45 -31.79 -3.26
N LEU A 343 -12.76 -31.88 -2.12
CA LEU A 343 -12.33 -33.16 -1.58
C LEU A 343 -13.50 -34.06 -1.16
N ALA A 344 -14.51 -33.51 -0.48
CA ALA A 344 -15.70 -34.26 -0.09
C ALA A 344 -16.55 -34.69 -1.30
N ARG A 345 -16.62 -33.85 -2.35
CA ARG A 345 -17.27 -34.20 -3.63
C ARG A 345 -16.61 -35.37 -4.34
N MET A 346 -15.31 -35.56 -4.12
CA MET A 346 -14.56 -36.71 -4.63
C MET A 346 -14.62 -37.93 -3.69
N GLY A 347 -15.32 -37.84 -2.55
CA GLY A 347 -15.34 -38.91 -1.52
C GLY A 347 -14.00 -39.07 -0.82
N LEU A 348 -13.18 -38.01 -0.76
CA LEU A 348 -11.82 -38.05 -0.24
C LEU A 348 -11.74 -37.32 1.09
N ALA A 349 -11.23 -37.98 2.12
CA ALA A 349 -10.77 -37.36 3.35
C ALA A 349 -9.25 -37.54 3.44
N SER A 350 -8.51 -36.45 3.63
CA SER A 350 -7.04 -36.51 3.64
C SER A 350 -6.47 -35.65 4.75
N ASP A 351 -5.51 -36.19 5.49
CA ASP A 351 -4.59 -35.46 6.37
C ASP A 351 -3.26 -35.13 5.64
N ILE A 352 -3.26 -35.20 4.30
CA ILE A 352 -2.10 -34.95 3.48
C ILE A 352 -1.56 -33.54 3.71
N ALA A 353 -0.25 -33.45 3.96
CA ALA A 353 0.51 -32.21 3.88
C ALA A 353 1.36 -32.22 2.60
N LEU A 354 1.37 -31.12 1.87
CA LEU A 354 2.17 -30.91 0.68
C LEU A 354 3.33 -29.95 0.96
N ASP A 355 4.49 -30.27 0.40
CA ASP A 355 5.58 -29.33 0.22
C ASP A 355 5.61 -28.88 -1.24
N GLY A 356 5.90 -27.61 -1.46
CA GLY A 356 6.09 -27.05 -2.78
C GLY A 356 7.42 -26.33 -2.91
N GLN A 357 7.85 -26.15 -4.14
CA GLN A 357 8.94 -25.25 -4.48
C GLN A 357 8.57 -24.48 -5.74
N TRP A 358 9.03 -23.24 -5.84
CA TRP A 358 8.85 -22.42 -7.02
C TRP A 358 10.18 -21.80 -7.44
N SER A 359 10.34 -21.60 -8.74
CA SER A 359 11.42 -20.82 -9.33
C SER A 359 10.88 -20.08 -10.53
N VAL A 360 10.96 -18.75 -10.48
CA VAL A 360 10.59 -17.81 -11.52
C VAL A 360 11.83 -17.00 -11.88
N ASP A 361 12.18 -17.01 -13.16
CA ASP A 361 13.27 -16.24 -13.74
C ASP A 361 12.81 -15.68 -15.10
N THR A 362 12.56 -14.38 -15.13
CA THR A 362 12.23 -13.61 -16.34
C THR A 362 13.39 -12.70 -16.76
N THR A 363 14.61 -12.94 -16.24
CA THR A 363 15.78 -12.12 -16.56
C THR A 363 16.42 -12.47 -17.92
N GLY A 364 16.23 -13.71 -18.38
CA GLY A 364 16.72 -14.22 -19.66
C GLY A 364 15.79 -13.97 -20.85
N ALA A 365 16.22 -14.37 -22.05
CA ALA A 365 15.43 -14.25 -23.28
C ALA A 365 14.17 -15.15 -23.29
N ALA A 366 14.20 -16.25 -22.53
CA ALA A 366 13.05 -17.12 -22.31
C ALA A 366 12.52 -16.94 -20.88
N LEU A 367 11.23 -16.67 -20.75
CA LEU A 367 10.53 -16.61 -19.47
C LEU A 367 10.47 -18.03 -18.88
N ARG A 368 11.09 -18.24 -17.71
CA ARG A 368 11.05 -19.52 -17.01
C ARG A 368 10.27 -19.38 -15.73
N ALA A 369 9.18 -20.12 -15.62
CA ALA A 369 8.44 -20.29 -14.38
C ALA A 369 8.23 -21.78 -14.15
N SER A 370 8.58 -22.24 -12.96
CA SER A 370 8.38 -23.62 -12.54
C SER A 370 7.83 -23.63 -11.12
N ALA A 371 6.84 -24.49 -10.90
CA ALA A 371 6.32 -24.78 -9.58
C ALA A 371 6.07 -26.29 -9.50
N SER A 372 6.52 -26.92 -8.43
CA SER A 372 6.25 -28.32 -8.15
C SER A 372 5.69 -28.48 -6.75
N LEU A 373 4.79 -29.45 -6.60
CA LEU A 373 4.21 -29.86 -5.33
C LEU A 373 4.48 -31.35 -5.15
N ARG A 374 4.88 -31.73 -3.94
CA ARG A 374 5.07 -33.11 -3.51
C ARG A 374 4.30 -33.36 -2.23
N ARG A 375 3.78 -34.56 -2.06
CA ARG A 375 3.27 -35.01 -0.77
C ARG A 375 4.44 -35.14 0.21
N ALA A 376 4.33 -34.46 1.34
CA ALA A 376 5.30 -34.53 2.43
C ALA A 376 4.89 -35.59 3.47
N SER A 377 3.60 -35.64 3.82
CA SER A 377 3.07 -36.57 4.83
C SER A 377 1.54 -36.76 4.70
N GLY A 378 0.96 -37.62 5.56
CA GLY A 378 -0.49 -37.82 5.72
C GLY A 378 -1.10 -38.76 4.70
N ASP A 379 -2.15 -39.51 5.02
CA ASP A 379 -2.72 -40.54 4.15
C ASP A 379 -3.96 -40.05 3.39
N LEU A 380 -4.27 -40.72 2.29
CA LEU A 380 -5.51 -40.49 1.54
C LEU A 380 -6.51 -41.57 1.94
N ARG A 381 -7.61 -41.16 2.57
CA ARG A 381 -8.71 -42.05 2.91
C ARG A 381 -9.82 -41.84 1.90
N ILE A 382 -10.21 -42.92 1.24
CA ILE A 382 -11.36 -42.90 0.35
C ILE A 382 -12.56 -43.25 1.23
N LEU A 383 -13.50 -42.31 1.34
CA LEU A 383 -14.81 -42.54 1.94
C LEU A 383 -15.63 -43.32 0.90
N ALA A 384 -15.55 -44.65 0.96
CA ALA A 384 -16.46 -45.50 0.20
C ALA A 384 -17.88 -45.33 0.78
N ALA A 385 -18.80 -44.83 -0.03
CA ALA A 385 -20.22 -44.88 0.28
C ALA A 385 -20.71 -46.32 0.04
N ASP A 386 -20.54 -47.20 1.02
CA ASP A 386 -21.17 -48.52 0.97
C ASP A 386 -22.67 -48.37 1.21
N THR A 387 -23.46 -48.78 0.22
CA THR A 387 -24.94 -48.83 0.25
C THR A 387 -25.48 -49.96 1.15
N THR A 388 -24.68 -50.49 2.07
CA THR A 388 -25.12 -51.46 3.09
C THR A 388 -24.35 -51.21 4.38
N GLY A 389 -25.07 -51.00 5.47
CA GLY A 389 -24.54 -50.44 6.72
C GLY A 389 -23.25 -51.09 7.24
N GLY A 390 -22.18 -50.30 7.26
CA GLY A 390 -20.90 -50.61 7.90
C GLY A 390 -19.77 -49.81 7.27
N SER A 391 -19.31 -48.71 7.89
CA SER A 391 -18.17 -47.93 7.38
C SER A 391 -16.89 -48.76 7.34
N ALA A 392 -16.50 -49.22 6.15
CA ALA A 392 -15.15 -49.70 5.88
C ALA A 392 -14.29 -48.53 5.37
N VAL A 393 -13.33 -48.07 6.18
CA VAL A 393 -12.36 -47.06 5.78
C VAL A 393 -11.20 -47.75 5.07
N THR A 394 -11.08 -47.59 3.74
CA THR A 394 -9.92 -48.07 2.99
C THR A 394 -8.88 -46.95 2.91
N ALA A 395 -7.76 -47.10 3.62
CA ALA A 395 -6.62 -46.20 3.51
C ALA A 395 -5.77 -46.61 2.30
N VAL A 396 -5.58 -45.69 1.35
CA VAL A 396 -4.75 -45.94 0.16
C VAL A 396 -3.49 -45.07 0.27
N GLN A 397 -2.34 -45.73 0.39
CA GLN A 397 -1.04 -45.05 0.35
C GLN A 397 -0.63 -44.85 -1.12
N SER A 398 -0.60 -43.60 -1.58
CA SER A 398 -0.06 -43.25 -2.90
C SER A 398 1.05 -42.19 -2.77
N SER A 399 2.09 -42.33 -3.59
CA SER A 399 3.19 -41.38 -3.73
C SER A 399 3.17 -40.81 -5.14
N GLY A 400 2.98 -39.50 -5.29
CA GLY A 400 3.00 -38.81 -6.58
C GLY A 400 3.70 -37.46 -6.48
N GLN A 401 4.49 -37.11 -7.51
CA GLN A 401 5.04 -35.78 -7.74
C GLN A 401 4.26 -35.12 -8.88
N GLY A 402 3.77 -33.90 -8.67
CA GLY A 402 3.06 -33.12 -9.68
C GLY A 402 3.89 -31.91 -10.12
N THR A 403 4.13 -31.78 -11.42
CA THR A 403 4.72 -30.58 -12.04
C THR A 403 3.63 -29.76 -12.73
N GLY A 404 3.45 -28.49 -12.34
CA GLY A 404 2.52 -27.59 -13.02
C GLY A 404 3.13 -27.03 -14.31
N ALA A 405 2.52 -27.30 -15.46
CA ALA A 405 2.95 -26.75 -16.74
C ALA A 405 2.36 -25.35 -16.95
N GLY A 406 3.13 -24.31 -16.63
CA GLY A 406 2.83 -22.93 -16.99
C GLY A 406 3.74 -22.47 -18.12
N ALA A 407 3.38 -22.79 -19.38
CA ALA A 407 4.00 -22.16 -20.53
C ALA A 407 3.24 -20.85 -20.82
N PRO A 408 3.87 -19.66 -20.71
CA PRO A 408 3.30 -18.47 -21.33
C PRO A 408 3.38 -18.65 -22.85
N LYS A 409 2.24 -18.48 -23.52
CA LYS A 409 2.17 -18.38 -24.97
C LYS A 409 2.64 -17.01 -25.42
#